data_AF-A0A353RPE8-F1
#
_entry.id   AF-A0A353RPE8-F1
#
_cell.length_a   1.000
_cell.length_b   1.000
_cell.length_c   1.000
_cell.angle_alpha   90.00
_cell.angle_beta   90.00
_cell.angle_gamma   90.00
#
_symmetry.space_group_name_H-M   'P 1'
#
loop_
_entity.id
_entity.type
_entity.pdbx_description
1 polymer ?
#
loop_
_entity_poly.entity_id
_entity_poly.type
_entity_poly.pdbx_seq_one_letter_code
_entity_poly.pdbx_strand_id
1 'polypeptide(L)' 'MSGDNFQNTWYVPGGKSFHAILFRDAQLDYLYKNNREYGSIALDIESVLTRFGKADYWFGCEAGTYAGLAEK' A
#
# COMPACT_ATOMS: atom_id res chain seq x y z
N MET A 1 -1.89 -0.22 4.87
CA MET A 1 -1.28 -0.10 3.53
C MET A 1 -0.24 -1.19 3.35
N SER A 2 -0.05 -1.69 2.12
CA SER A 2 1.10 -2.53 1.78
C SER A 2 1.75 -1.97 0.52
N GLY A 3 3.07 -1.90 0.47
CA GLY A 3 3.81 -1.44 -0.70
C GLY A 3 5.09 -0.69 -0.34
N ASP A 4 5.93 -0.48 -1.35
CA ASP A 4 7.19 0.25 -1.22
C ASP A 4 7.37 1.20 -2.42
N ASN A 5 8.22 2.22 -2.23
CA ASN A 5 8.60 3.16 -3.28
C ASN A 5 9.69 2.54 -4.15
N PHE A 6 9.42 2.41 -5.45
CA PHE A 6 10.41 2.04 -6.45
C PHE A 6 10.38 3.04 -7.61
N GLN A 7 11.49 3.75 -7.83
CA GLN A 7 11.64 4.77 -8.88
C GLN A 7 10.51 5.83 -8.88
N ASN A 8 10.28 6.49 -7.74
CA ASN A 8 9.21 7.49 -7.55
C ASN A 8 7.79 6.96 -7.73
N THR A 9 7.61 5.65 -7.85
CA THR A 9 6.31 5.00 -7.98
C THR A 9 6.11 4.07 -6.81
N TRP A 10 5.02 4.26 -6.08
CA TRP A 10 4.65 3.39 -4.98
C TRP A 10 3.82 2.23 -5.49
N TYR A 11 4.30 1.01 -5.26
CA TYR A 11 3.62 -0.20 -5.72
C TYR A 11 2.84 -0.84 -4.59
N VAL A 12 1.51 -0.81 -4.66
CA VAL A 12 0.63 -1.47 -3.69
C VAL A 12 0.04 -2.75 -4.29
N PRO A 13 -0.20 -3.83 -3.51
CA PRO A 13 -0.78 -5.04 -4.05
C PRO A 13 -2.22 -4.81 -4.53
N GLY A 14 -2.56 -5.36 -5.69
CA GLY A 14 -3.93 -5.40 -6.20
C GLY A 14 -4.84 -6.29 -5.37
N GLY A 15 -6.16 -6.14 -5.53
CA GLY A 15 -7.16 -6.84 -4.72
C GLY A 15 -7.19 -8.36 -4.93
N LYS A 16 -6.63 -8.84 -6.04
CA LYS A 16 -6.45 -10.28 -6.32
C LYS A 16 -5.02 -10.77 -6.10
N SER A 17 -4.12 -9.92 -5.60
CA SER A 17 -2.76 -10.34 -5.26
C SER A 17 -2.75 -11.19 -4.00
N PHE A 18 -1.68 -11.99 -3.84
CA PHE A 18 -1.45 -12.81 -2.64
C PHE A 18 -1.58 -12.00 -1.34
N HIS A 19 -0.99 -10.80 -1.28
CA HIS A 19 -1.10 -9.94 -0.10
C HIS A 19 -2.54 -9.51 0.22
N ALA A 20 -3.37 -9.19 -0.78
CA ALA A 20 -4.76 -8.81 -0.52
C ALA A 20 -5.58 -9.98 0.02
N ILE A 21 -5.32 -11.20 -0.45
CA ILE A 21 -5.90 -12.44 0.09
C ILE A 21 -5.43 -12.65 1.53
N LEU A 22 -4.13 -12.53 1.79
CA LEU A 22 -3.56 -12.65 3.13
C LEU A 22 -4.17 -11.64 4.11
N PHE A 23 -4.30 -10.38 3.71
CA PHE A 23 -4.92 -9.35 4.54
C PHE A 23 -6.40 -9.64 4.82
N ARG A 24 -7.15 -10.08 3.79
CA ARG A 24 -8.55 -10.47 3.95
C ARG A 24 -8.70 -11.64 4.92
N ASP A 25 -7.85 -12.66 4.79
CA ASP A 25 -7.91 -13.86 5.63
C ASP A 25 -7.49 -13.53 7.08
N ALA A 26 -6.62 -12.53 7.28
CA ALA A 26 -6.29 -11.93 8.58
C ALA A 26 -7.37 -10.95 9.11
N GLN A 27 -8.53 -10.86 8.45
CA GLN A 27 -9.62 -9.92 8.77
C GLN A 27 -9.21 -8.43 8.77
N LEU A 28 -8.16 -8.08 8.03
CA LEU A 28 -7.74 -6.69 7.86
C LEU A 28 -8.57 -6.00 6.76
N ASP A 29 -8.87 -4.72 6.97
CA ASP A 29 -9.57 -3.92 5.96
C ASP A 29 -8.59 -3.27 4.99
N TYR A 30 -8.30 -3.97 3.88
CA TYR A 30 -7.42 -3.46 2.84
C TYR A 30 -8.18 -2.59 1.83
N LEU A 31 -7.70 -1.37 1.58
CA LEU A 31 -8.34 -0.37 0.71
C LEU A 31 -8.62 -0.89 -0.71
N TYR A 32 -7.69 -1.65 -1.30
CA TYR A 32 -7.82 -2.18 -2.66
C TYR A 32 -8.37 -3.61 -2.71
N LYS A 33 -9.02 -4.11 -1.66
CA LYS A 33 -9.58 -5.48 -1.62
C LYS A 33 -10.54 -5.81 -2.78
N ASN A 34 -11.24 -4.82 -3.32
CA ASN A 34 -12.18 -4.98 -4.44
C ASN A 34 -11.54 -4.73 -5.82
N ASN A 35 -10.25 -4.44 -5.88
CA ASN A 35 -9.55 -4.24 -7.14
C ASN A 35 -9.36 -5.58 -7.86
N ARG A 36 -9.54 -5.61 -9.19
CA ARG A 36 -9.49 -6.83 -10.02
C ARG A 36 -8.07 -7.16 -10.50
N GLU A 37 -7.10 -6.29 -10.26
CA GLU A 37 -5.70 -6.48 -10.61
C GLU A 37 -5.06 -7.58 -9.77
N TYR A 38 -4.28 -8.45 -10.44
CA TYR A 38 -3.48 -9.49 -9.81
C TYR A 38 -2.07 -9.01 -9.46
N GLY A 39 -1.58 -8.00 -10.18
CA GLY A 39 -0.26 -7.40 -9.98
C GLY A 39 -0.28 -6.24 -8.99
N SER A 40 0.74 -5.40 -9.06
CA SER A 40 0.84 -4.20 -8.25
C SER A 40 0.16 -3.02 -8.94
N ILE A 41 -0.54 -2.21 -8.15
CA ILE A 41 -1.07 -0.92 -8.57
C ILE A 41 0.03 0.11 -8.34
N ALA A 42 0.44 0.78 -9.40
CA ALA A 42 1.32 1.94 -9.33
C ALA A 42 0.54 3.16 -8.84
N LEU A 43 1.02 3.79 -7.78
CA LEU A 43 0.48 5.02 -7.22
C LEU A 43 1.60 6.06 -7.06
N ASP A 44 1.23 7.32 -7.20
CA ASP A 44 2.09 8.43 -6.78
C ASP A 44 2.06 8.59 -5.25
N ILE A 45 3.10 9.22 -4.70
CA ILE A 45 3.25 9.40 -3.25
C ILE A 45 2.10 10.22 -2.64
N GLU A 46 1.57 11.22 -3.35
CA GLU A 46 0.47 12.06 -2.86
C GLU A 46 -0.82 11.26 -2.71
N SER A 47 -1.13 10.42 -3.71
CA SER A 47 -2.23 9.45 -3.66
C SER A 47 -2.06 8.49 -2.49
N VAL A 48 -0.84 8.02 -2.23
CA VAL A 48 -0.56 7.12 -1.11
C VAL A 48 -0.81 7.82 0.22
N LEU A 49 -0.25 9.01 0.41
CA LEU A 49 -0.44 9.81 1.64
C LEU A 49 -1.91 10.19 1.85
N THR A 50 -2.63 10.53 0.78
CA THR A 50 -4.05 10.91 0.87
C THR A 50 -4.95 9.72 1.17
N ARG A 51 -4.73 8.59 0.49
CA ARG A 51 -5.60 7.40 0.60
C ARG A 51 -5.28 6.52 1.79
N PHE A 52 -4.00 6.43 2.16
CA PHE A 52 -3.51 5.57 3.24
C PHE A 52 -3.00 6.33 4.46
N GLY A 53 -3.05 7.67 4.47
CA GLY A 53 -2.69 8.48 5.64
C GLY A 53 -3.51 8.18 6.90
N LYS A 54 -4.68 7.53 6.76
CA LYS A 54 -5.51 7.05 7.86
C LYS A 54 -5.37 5.55 8.17
N ALA A 55 -4.44 4.85 7.51
CA ALA A 55 -4.27 3.42 7.72
C ALA A 55 -3.53 3.16 9.04
N ASP A 56 -4.08 2.27 9.87
CA ASP A 56 -3.48 1.93 11.17
C ASP A 56 -2.15 1.17 11.05
N TYR A 57 -1.99 0.40 9.97
CA TYR A 57 -0.81 -0.45 9.75
C TYR A 57 -0.23 -0.26 8.35
N TRP A 58 1.10 -0.21 8.26
CA TRP A 58 1.86 -0.07 7.02
C TRP A 58 2.81 -1.27 6.89
N PHE A 59 2.63 -2.07 5.84
CA PHE A 59 3.39 -3.30 5.57
C PHE A 59 4.35 -3.08 4.39
N GLY A 60 5.61 -3.45 4.55
CA GLY A 60 6.62 -3.28 3.48
C GLY A 60 7.06 -1.84 3.24
N CYS A 61 6.68 -0.92 4.15
CA CYS A 61 7.19 0.44 4.14
C CYS A 61 8.48 0.48 4.96
N GLU A 62 9.63 0.78 4.34
CA GLU A 62 10.90 0.97 5.06
C GLU A 62 10.90 2.25 5.92
N ALA A 63 10.05 3.21 5.61
CA ALA A 63 10.02 4.48 6.30
C ALA A 63 9.29 4.34 7.65
N GLY A 64 10.06 4.35 8.74
CA GLY A 64 9.53 4.27 10.11
C GLY A 64 8.84 5.56 10.59
N THR A 65 8.89 6.65 9.83
CA THR A 65 8.25 7.92 10.18
C THR A 65 7.70 8.64 8.94
N TYR A 66 6.67 9.46 9.14
CA TYR A 66 6.11 10.33 8.10
C TYR A 66 7.16 11.27 7.49
N ALA A 67 8.10 11.77 8.30
CA ALA A 67 9.21 12.60 7.81
C ALA A 67 10.12 11.83 6.84
N GLY A 68 10.42 10.56 7.13
CA GLY A 68 11.21 9.71 6.24
C GLY A 68 10.50 9.32 4.93
N LEU A 69 9.18 9.49 4.84
CA LEU A 69 8.42 9.33 3.60
C LEU A 69 8.47 10.58 2.71
N ALA A 70 8.63 11.76 3.30
CA ALA A 70 8.69 13.02 2.56
C ALA A 70 10.07 13.27 1.93
N GLU A 71 11.12 12.61 2.43
CA GLU A 71 12.50 12.74 1.95
C GLU A 71 12.89 11.71 0.87
N LYS A 72 12.08 10.66 0.65
CA LYS A 72 12.30 9.63 -0.39
C LYS A 72 11.47 9.91 -1.64
#